data_AF-A0A530GEA0-F1
#
_entry.id   AF-A0A530GEA0-F1
#
_cell.length_a   1.000
_cell.length_b   1.000
_cell.length_c   1.000
_cell.angle_alpha   90.00
_cell.angle_beta   90.00
_cell.angle_gamma   90.00
#
_symmetry.space_group_name_H-M   'P 1'
#
loop_
_entity.id
_entity.type
_entity.pdbx_description
1 polymer ?
#
loop_
_entity_poly.entity_id
_entity_poly.type
_entity_poly.pdbx_seq_one_letter_code
_entity_poly.pdbx_strand_id
1 'polypeptide(L)' 'MSLGSVPPLHEDRRPDGGTLMGSDDNFDIVVVGAGPVGLSFAASLAQSELKVAVVEQNTFD' A
#
# COMPACT_ATOMS: atom_id res chain seq x y z
N MET A 1 16.37 42.13 -23.62
CA MET A 1 15.80 40.81 -24.02
C MET A 1 16.92 40.04 -24.71
N SER A 2 17.28 38.79 -24.48
CA SER A 2 16.59 37.60 -23.95
C SER A 2 17.64 36.76 -23.22
N LEU A 3 17.28 36.18 -22.08
CA LEU A 3 18.15 35.31 -21.27
C LEU A 3 18.49 34.07 -22.11
N GLY A 4 19.76 33.69 -22.17
CA GLY A 4 20.21 32.48 -22.87
C GLY A 4 19.54 31.25 -22.26
N SER A 5 18.64 30.62 -23.02
CA SER A 5 17.93 29.42 -22.60
C SER A 5 18.89 28.23 -22.55
N VAL A 6 19.21 27.76 -21.35
CA VAL A 6 19.76 26.41 -21.14
C VAL A 6 18.63 25.41 -21.36
N PRO A 7 18.73 24.45 -22.31
CA PRO A 7 17.74 23.39 -22.45
C PRO A 7 17.90 22.40 -21.28
N PRO A 8 16.88 22.17 -20.43
CA PRO A 8 16.96 21.10 -19.45
C PRO A 8 16.87 19.76 -20.20
N LEU A 9 17.84 18.92 -19.88
CA LEU A 9 18.17 17.66 -20.50
C LEU A 9 16.99 16.69 -20.41
N HIS A 10 16.78 15.90 -21.47
CA HIS A 10 15.88 14.76 -21.45
C HIS A 10 16.30 13.85 -20.29
N GLU A 11 15.51 13.88 -19.21
CA GLU A 11 15.68 13.00 -18.04
C GLU A 11 15.34 11.58 -18.50
N ASP A 12 16.36 10.93 -19.06
CA ASP A 12 16.41 9.50 -19.35
C ASP A 12 16.22 8.78 -18.01
N ARG A 13 14.96 8.58 -17.64
CA ARG A 13 14.60 7.80 -16.46
C ARG A 13 14.89 6.34 -16.78
N ARG A 14 16.14 5.97 -16.56
CA ARG A 14 16.61 4.58 -16.53
C ARG A 14 15.59 3.77 -15.74
N PRO A 15 15.09 2.64 -16.24
CA PRO A 15 14.32 1.73 -15.41
C PRO A 15 15.31 1.09 -14.44
N ASP A 16 15.45 1.70 -13.26
CA ASP A 16 16.11 1.09 -12.13
C ASP A 16 15.42 -0.26 -11.91
N GLY A 17 16.17 -1.35 -11.96
CA GLY A 17 15.72 -2.69 -11.62
C GLY A 17 15.41 -2.84 -10.12
N GLY A 18 14.65 -1.89 -9.57
CA GLY A 18 14.09 -1.95 -8.24
C GLY A 18 12.86 -2.84 -8.28
N THR A 19 12.96 -3.97 -7.57
CA THR A 19 11.89 -4.81 -7.04
C THR A 19 10.48 -4.33 -7.38
N LEU A 20 9.74 -5.13 -8.15
CA LEU A 20 8.29 -5.05 -8.27
C LEU A 20 7.66 -5.37 -6.91
N MET A 21 7.79 -4.47 -5.93
CA MET A 21 6.97 -4.46 -4.73
C MET A 21 5.67 -3.75 -5.13
N GLY A 22 4.93 -4.42 -6.00
CA GLY A 22 3.62 -3.98 -6.40
C GLY A 22 2.68 -4.19 -5.23
N SER A 23 2.21 -3.08 -4.65
CA SER A 23 0.79 -2.79 -4.39
C SER A 23 0.70 -1.83 -3.20
N ASP A 24 0.03 -0.70 -3.37
CA ASP A 24 -0.40 0.20 -2.29
C ASP A 24 -0.71 -0.55 -0.99
N ASP A 25 0.16 -0.47 0.02
CA ASP A 25 -0.05 -1.01 1.37
C ASP A 25 -1.01 -0.13 2.21
N ASN A 26 -1.82 0.72 1.55
CA ASN A 26 -2.84 1.50 2.23
C ASN A 26 -4.06 0.62 2.54
N PHE A 27 -4.55 0.70 3.77
CA PHE A 27 -5.76 0.03 4.25
C PHE A 27 -6.66 1.08 4.88
N ASP A 28 -7.97 0.97 4.65
CA ASP A 28 -8.94 1.88 5.27
C ASP A 28 -9.18 1.51 6.74
N ILE A 29 -9.08 0.21 7.06
CA ILE A 29 -9.33 -0.33 8.39
C ILE A 29 -8.31 -1.44 8.69
N VAL A 30 -7.74 -1.41 9.90
CA VAL A 30 -6.88 -2.48 10.43
C VAL A 30 -7.52 -3.05 11.69
N VAL A 31 -7.77 -4.36 11.70
CA VAL A 31 -8.32 -5.11 12.83
C VAL A 31 -7.18 -5.84 13.53
N VAL A 32 -6.99 -5.59 14.82
CA VAL A 32 -6.00 -6.28 15.66
C VAL A 32 -6.68 -7.38 16.46
N GLY A 33 -6.31 -8.62 16.18
CA GLY A 33 -6.89 -9.85 16.72
C GLY A 33 -7.84 -10.54 15.73
N ALA A 34 -7.46 -11.71 15.22
CA ALA A 34 -8.29 -12.60 14.39
C ALA A 34 -9.12 -13.59 15.22
N GLY A 35 -9.55 -13.19 16.42
CA GLY A 35 -10.50 -13.93 17.23
C GLY A 35 -11.94 -13.82 16.69
N PRO A 36 -12.93 -14.45 17.37
CA PRO A 36 -14.33 -14.48 16.92
C PRO A 36 -14.91 -13.10 16.64
N VAL A 37 -14.58 -12.11 17.48
CA VAL A 37 -15.05 -10.73 17.34
C VAL A 37 -14.38 -10.03 16.15
N GLY A 38 -13.05 -10.15 16.03
CA GLY A 38 -12.29 -9.46 14.98
C GLY A 38 -12.62 -9.97 13.58
N LEU A 39 -12.77 -11.29 13.42
CA LEU A 39 -13.22 -11.87 12.15
C LEU A 39 -14.68 -11.54 11.85
N SER A 40 -15.57 -11.54 12.84
CA SER A 40 -16.98 -11.15 12.60
C SER A 40 -17.09 -9.70 12.14
N PHE A 41 -16.29 -8.80 12.73
CA PHE A 41 -16.21 -7.41 12.31
C PHE A 41 -15.66 -7.29 10.88
N ALA A 42 -14.52 -7.93 10.59
CA ALA A 42 -13.95 -7.92 9.25
C ALA A 42 -14.90 -8.51 8.19
N ALA A 43 -15.59 -9.61 8.52
CA ALA A 43 -16.59 -10.24 7.65
C ALA A 43 -17.79 -9.33 7.39
N SER A 44 -18.23 -8.55 8.38
CA SER A 44 -19.30 -7.57 8.20
C SER A 44 -18.94 -6.48 7.17
N LEU A 45 -17.65 -6.24 6.97
CA LEU A 45 -17.11 -5.27 6.01
C LEU A 45 -16.74 -5.89 4.65
N ALA A 46 -16.85 -7.22 4.48
CA ALA A 46 -16.41 -7.90 3.26
C ALA A 46 -17.18 -7.48 1.99
N GLN A 47 -18.41 -6.98 2.16
CA GLN A 47 -19.25 -6.46 1.07
C GLN A 47 -19.12 -4.94 0.90
N SER A 48 -18.26 -4.29 1.68
CA SER A 48 -17.96 -2.87 1.55
C SER A 48 -16.84 -2.66 0.53
N GLU A 49 -16.71 -1.44 0.00
CA GLU A 49 -15.61 -1.05 -0.87
C GLU A 49 -14.31 -0.74 -0.09
N LEU A 50 -14.27 -1.08 1.21
CA LEU A 50 -13.16 -0.77 2.12
C LEU A 50 -12.12 -1.89 2.11
N LYS A 51 -10.85 -1.51 2.07
CA LYS A 51 -9.73 -2.45 2.17
C LYS A 51 -9.39 -2.69 3.64
N VAL A 52 -9.72 -3.89 4.12
CA VAL A 52 -9.54 -4.28 5.54
C VAL A 52 -8.35 -5.22 5.70
N ALA A 53 -7.42 -4.88 6.59
CA ALA A 53 -6.38 -5.79 7.07
C ALA A 53 -6.77 -6.39 8.41
N VAL A 54 -6.46 -7.67 8.63
CA VAL A 54 -6.59 -8.34 9.93
C VAL A 54 -5.21 -8.83 10.35
N VAL A 55 -4.79 -8.48 11.56
CA VAL A 55 -3.48 -8.83 12.13
C VAL A 55 -3.71 -9.65 13.38
N GLU A 56 -3.11 -10.83 13.45
CA GLU A 56 -3.13 -11.71 14.64
C GLU A 56 -1.68 -11.98 15.05
N GLN A 57 -1.46 -12.08 16.36
CA GLN A 57 -0.15 -12.49 16.86
C GLN A 57 0.06 -13.96 16.49
N ASN A 58 1.14 -14.24 15.78
CA ASN A 58 1.53 -15.60 15.51
C ASN A 58 2.66 -15.99 16.46
N THR A 59 2.32 -16.77 17.48
CA THR A 59 3.31 -17.39 18.36
C THR A 59 3.67 -18.76 17.78
N PHE A 60 4.50 -18.77 16.73
CA PHE A 60 5.30 -19.94 16.41
C PHE A 60 6.64 -19.80 17.14
N ASP A 61 6.86 -20.64 18.15
CA ASP A 61 8.18 -20.98 18.70
C ASP A 61 8.67 -22.25 17.98
#